data_AF-W7LC53-F1
#
_entry.id   AF-W7LC53-F1
#
_cell.length_a   1.000
_cell.length_b   1.000
_cell.length_c   1.000
_cell.angle_alpha   90.00
_cell.angle_beta   90.00
_cell.angle_gamma   90.00
#
_symmetry.space_group_name_H-M   'P 1'
#
loop_
_entity.id
_entity.type
_entity.pdbx_description
1 polymer ?
#
loop_
_entity_poly.entity_id
_entity_poly.type
_entity_poly.pdbx_seq_one_letter_code
_entity_poly.pdbx_strand_id
1 'polypeptide(L)'
;MSNAGVFFDNLKRTIFTSINTSMPAKILSFDESSGKAKIQPLFKVKEVGQSPQSLPPIENVPTLKQKYRVNGGAVQTYLPVYSPGDTVLVVFCQRAIDDAQSGHNVFPGTSRMFSIQDAVIVGVLN
;
A
#
# COMPACT_ATOMS: atom_id res chain seq x y z
N MET A 1 35.73 -9.72 -7.80
CA MET A 1 34.61 -9.43 -8.71
C MET A 1 35.00 -8.25 -9.60
N SER A 2 34.64 -8.26 -10.88
CA SER A 2 34.90 -7.10 -11.76
C SER A 2 34.02 -5.90 -11.36
N ASN A 3 34.48 -4.68 -11.66
CA ASN A 3 33.70 -3.46 -11.41
C ASN A 3 32.31 -3.50 -12.09
N ALA A 4 32.22 -4.15 -13.25
CA ALA A 4 30.95 -4.35 -13.95
C ALA A 4 29.98 -5.24 -13.16
N GLY A 5 30.46 -6.33 -12.53
CA GLY A 5 29.62 -7.21 -11.72
C GLY A 5 29.00 -6.48 -10.52
N VAL A 6 29.83 -5.72 -9.79
CA VAL A 6 29.37 -4.92 -8.63
C VAL A 6 28.34 -3.87 -9.05
N PHE A 7 28.52 -3.23 -10.21
CA PHE A 7 27.55 -2.27 -10.74
C PHE A 7 26.19 -2.93 -10.99
N PHE A 8 26.14 -4.05 -11.71
CA PHE A 8 24.88 -4.73 -12.03
C PHE A 8 24.17 -5.28 -10.80
N ASP A 9 24.93 -5.78 -9.82
CA ASP A 9 24.36 -6.25 -8.54
C ASP A 9 23.71 -5.10 -7.76
N ASN A 10 24.37 -3.94 -7.70
CA ASN A 10 23.82 -2.75 -7.07
C ASN A 10 22.59 -2.22 -7.81
N LEU A 11 22.63 -2.15 -9.15
CA LEU A 11 21.49 -1.74 -9.97
C LEU A 11 20.29 -2.65 -9.73
N LYS A 12 20.50 -3.98 -9.79
CA LYS A 12 19.48 -4.99 -9.54
C LYS A 12 18.87 -4.81 -8.14
N ARG A 13 19.71 -4.61 -7.13
CA ARG A 13 19.27 -4.39 -5.75
C ARG A 13 18.40 -3.14 -5.64
N THR A 14 18.85 -2.01 -6.18
CA THR A 14 18.13 -0.74 -6.16
C THR A 14 16.76 -0.87 -6.81
N ILE A 15 16.68 -1.52 -7.98
CA ILE A 15 15.41 -1.78 -8.66
C ILE A 15 14.47 -2.56 -7.75
N PHE A 16 14.90 -3.71 -7.20
CA PHE A 16 14.03 -4.52 -6.35
C PHE A 16 13.60 -3.82 -5.06
N THR A 17 14.47 -3.04 -4.43
CA THR A 17 14.12 -2.30 -3.21
C THR A 17 13.25 -1.07 -3.47
N SER A 18 13.20 -0.58 -4.72
CA SER A 18 12.37 0.57 -5.09
C SER A 18 10.93 0.20 -5.47
N ILE A 19 10.66 -1.07 -5.76
CA ILE A 19 9.33 -1.56 -6.15
C ILE A 19 8.54 -1.88 -4.89
N ASN A 20 7.56 -1.04 -4.57
CA ASN A 20 6.60 -1.36 -3.50
C ASN A 20 5.59 -2.39 -4.01
N THR A 21 5.43 -3.49 -3.27
CA THR A 21 4.47 -4.55 -3.60
C THR A 21 3.40 -4.65 -2.52
N SER A 22 3.81 -4.92 -1.29
CA SER A 22 2.99 -4.88 -0.09
C SER A 22 3.84 -4.67 1.15
N MET A 23 3.24 -4.12 2.20
CA MET A 23 3.86 -4.04 3.52
C MET A 23 2.81 -4.01 4.63
N PRO A 24 3.13 -4.58 5.81
CA PRO A 24 2.34 -4.34 7.01
C PRO A 24 2.40 -2.87 7.41
N ALA A 25 1.25 -2.32 7.80
CA ALA A 25 1.13 -0.96 8.31
C ALA A 25 0.23 -0.93 9.54
N LYS A 26 0.36 0.13 10.34
CA LYS A 26 -0.50 0.40 11.49
C LYS A 26 -1.48 1.51 11.16
N ILE A 27 -2.75 1.34 11.51
CA ILE A 27 -3.76 2.41 11.41
C ILE A 27 -3.43 3.49 12.44
N LEU A 28 -3.32 4.74 11.98
CA LEU A 28 -3.22 5.92 12.85
C LEU A 28 -4.60 6.57 13.07
N SER A 29 -5.39 6.65 12.00
CA SER A 29 -6.79 7.11 12.05
C SER A 29 -7.57 6.55 10.86
N PHE A 30 -8.88 6.39 11.01
CA PHE A 30 -9.77 5.90 9.97
C PHE A 30 -11.04 6.76 9.88
N ASP A 31 -11.41 7.16 8.67
CA ASP A 31 -12.67 7.83 8.39
C ASP A 31 -13.64 6.84 7.73
N GLU A 32 -14.64 6.41 8.51
CA GLU A 32 -15.67 5.46 8.07
C GLU A 32 -16.54 6.01 6.94
N SER A 33 -16.72 7.34 6.86
CA SER A 33 -17.57 7.97 5.85
C SER A 33 -16.95 7.91 4.46
N SER A 34 -15.64 8.22 4.36
CA SER A 34 -14.90 8.13 3.10
C SER A 34 -14.28 6.75 2.85
N GLY A 35 -14.17 5.91 3.88
CA GLY A 35 -13.50 4.61 3.81
C GLY A 35 -11.99 4.72 3.62
N LYS A 36 -11.38 5.81 4.13
CA LYS A 36 -9.95 6.10 3.98
C LYS A 36 -9.25 6.14 5.34
N ALA A 37 -8.00 5.70 5.35
CA ALA A 37 -7.16 5.68 6.55
C ALA A 37 -5.88 6.49 6.38
N LYS A 38 -5.37 6.96 7.52
CA LYS A 38 -3.98 7.37 7.69
C LYS A 38 -3.23 6.20 8.30
N ILE A 39 -2.10 5.81 7.70
CA ILE A 39 -1.34 4.62 8.10
C ILE A 39 0.14 4.92 8.32
N GLN A 40 0.77 4.14 9.19
CA GLN A 40 2.21 4.12 9.40
C GLN A 40 2.78 2.78 8.91
N PRO A 41 3.55 2.74 7.81
CA PRO A 41 4.31 1.56 7.43
C PRO A 41 5.20 1.06 8.57
N LEU A 42 5.29 -0.27 8.72
CA LEU A 42 6.11 -0.89 9.76
C LEU A 42 7.53 -1.23 9.32
N PHE A 43 7.82 -1.16 8.01
CA PHE A 43 9.18 -1.32 7.49
C PHE A 43 10.02 -0.05 7.70
N LYS A 44 11.31 -0.28 7.93
CA LYS A 44 12.33 0.76 7.94
C LYS A 44 13.16 0.68 6.67
N VAL A 45 13.61 1.83 6.19
CA VAL A 45 14.58 1.95 5.10
C VAL A 45 15.94 2.33 5.66
N LYS A 46 17.01 1.90 4.98
CA LYS A 46 18.38 2.21 5.39
C LYS A 46 19.16 2.69 4.17
N GLU A 47 19.51 3.97 4.16
CA GLU A 47 20.45 4.53 3.20
C GLU A 47 21.89 4.12 3.55
N VAL A 48 22.76 4.10 2.54
CA VAL A 48 24.17 3.73 2.74
C VAL A 48 24.83 4.70 3.72
N GLY A 49 25.39 4.17 4.80
CA GLY A 49 26.04 4.97 5.84
C GLY A 49 25.11 5.61 6.87
N GLN A 50 23.78 5.43 6.76
CA GLN A 50 22.81 5.96 7.72
C GLN A 50 22.20 4.86 8.61
N SER A 51 21.65 5.27 9.77
CA SER A 51 20.84 4.40 10.61
C SER A 51 19.48 4.09 9.96
N PRO A 52 18.87 2.92 10.18
CA PRO A 52 17.52 2.63 9.68
C PRO A 52 16.48 3.64 10.17
N GLN A 53 15.70 4.19 9.24
CA GLN A 53 14.65 5.17 9.50
C GLN A 53 13.27 4.61 9.13
N SER A 54 12.25 5.01 9.88
CA SER A 54 10.86 4.69 9.56
C SER A 54 10.42 5.46 8.31
N LEU A 55 9.59 4.82 7.49
CA LEU A 55 8.90 5.51 6.40
C LEU A 55 7.91 6.54 6.96
N PRO A 56 7.64 7.63 6.23
CA PRO A 56 6.63 8.59 6.64
C PRO A 56 5.22 7.97 6.63
N PRO A 57 4.28 8.50 7.45
CA PRO A 57 2.88 8.14 7.35
C PRO A 57 2.31 8.40 5.95
N ILE A 58 1.36 7.56 5.54
CA ILE A 58 0.64 7.67 4.26
C ILE A 58 -0.81 8.07 4.57
N GLU A 59 -1.29 9.09 3.88
CA GLU A 59 -2.62 9.67 4.07
C GLU A 59 -3.60 9.16 3.01
N ASN A 60 -4.90 9.28 3.29
CA ASN A 60 -5.99 9.03 2.34
C ASN A 60 -5.99 7.64 1.69
N VAL A 61 -5.47 6.63 2.39
CA VAL A 61 -5.34 5.27 1.86
C VAL A 61 -6.72 4.61 1.81
N PRO A 62 -7.26 4.26 0.62
CA PRO A 62 -8.55 3.61 0.49
C PRO A 62 -8.52 2.18 1.06
N THR A 63 -9.70 1.74 1.49
CA THR A 63 -9.91 0.40 2.06
C THR A 63 -10.84 -0.42 1.18
N LEU A 64 -10.58 -1.72 1.06
CA LEU A 64 -11.47 -2.61 0.31
C LEU A 64 -12.79 -2.83 1.07
N LYS A 65 -13.89 -2.82 0.31
CA LYS A 65 -15.22 -3.25 0.77
C LYS A 65 -15.47 -4.65 0.26
N GLN A 66 -16.20 -5.46 1.03
CA GLN A 66 -16.47 -6.84 0.64
C GLN A 66 -17.96 -7.06 0.39
N LYS A 67 -18.30 -7.80 -0.66
CA LYS A 67 -19.68 -8.24 -0.92
C LYS A 67 -19.78 -9.74 -0.68
N TYR A 68 -20.60 -10.15 0.29
CA TYR A 68 -20.76 -11.56 0.64
C TYR A 68 -22.23 -11.96 0.68
N ARG A 69 -22.48 -13.24 0.41
CA ARG A 69 -23.73 -13.92 0.75
C ARG A 69 -23.49 -14.70 2.04
N VAL A 70 -24.21 -14.35 3.11
CA VAL A 70 -24.08 -15.01 4.41
C VAL A 70 -25.33 -15.86 4.65
N ASN A 71 -25.13 -17.11 5.09
CA ASN A 71 -26.21 -18.05 5.45
C ASN A 71 -27.29 -18.23 4.36
N GLY A 72 -26.88 -18.21 3.08
CA GLY A 72 -27.80 -18.36 1.94
C GLY A 72 -28.70 -17.17 1.66
N GLY A 73 -28.53 -16.04 2.37
CA GLY A 73 -29.37 -14.84 2.22
C GLY A 73 -29.09 -13.98 0.98
N ALA A 74 -29.59 -12.75 1.01
CA ALA A 74 -29.25 -11.75 0.01
C ALA A 74 -27.76 -11.33 0.10
N VAL A 75 -27.22 -10.79 -1.00
CA VAL A 75 -25.86 -10.22 -1.00
C VAL A 75 -25.83 -8.98 -0.12
N GLN A 76 -24.90 -8.95 0.82
CA GLN A 76 -24.65 -7.83 1.73
C GLN A 76 -23.29 -7.20 1.43
N THR A 77 -23.18 -5.88 1.58
CA THR A 77 -21.90 -5.16 1.49
C THR A 77 -21.40 -4.88 2.90
N TYR A 78 -20.20 -5.36 3.21
CA TYR A 78 -19.51 -5.16 4.47
C TYR A 78 -18.48 -4.06 4.30
N LEU A 79 -18.64 -3.02 5.11
CA LEU A 79 -17.68 -1.93 5.22
C LEU A 79 -16.61 -2.32 6.26
N PRO A 80 -15.34 -2.05 5.98
CA PRO A 80 -14.30 -2.27 6.98
C PRO A 80 -14.46 -1.28 8.13
N VAL A 81 -14.17 -1.75 9.33
CA VAL A 81 -14.06 -0.93 10.55
C VAL A 81 -12.66 -1.13 11.09
N TYR A 82 -11.95 -0.03 11.33
CA TYR A 82 -10.58 -0.05 11.84
C TYR A 82 -10.43 0.91 13.02
N SER A 83 -9.63 0.51 13.99
CA SER A 83 -9.24 1.32 15.14
C SER A 83 -7.78 1.77 15.04
N PRO A 84 -7.43 2.93 15.60
CA PRO A 84 -6.03 3.29 15.78
C PRO A 84 -5.26 2.19 16.53
N GLY A 85 -4.16 1.73 15.94
CA GLY A 85 -3.36 0.63 16.49
C GLY A 85 -3.48 -0.69 15.73
N ASP A 86 -4.58 -0.92 14.99
CA ASP A 86 -4.77 -2.14 14.20
C ASP A 86 -3.63 -2.31 13.18
N THR A 87 -3.17 -3.55 13.00
CA THR A 87 -2.19 -3.86 11.96
C THR A 87 -2.91 -4.36 10.72
N VAL A 88 -2.62 -3.74 9.59
CA VAL A 88 -3.23 -4.06 8.30
C VAL A 88 -2.17 -4.46 7.28
N LEU A 89 -2.59 -5.23 6.28
CA LEU A 89 -1.80 -5.44 5.08
C LEU A 89 -2.18 -4.40 4.03
N VAL A 90 -1.17 -3.75 3.47
CA VAL A 90 -1.32 -2.75 2.42
C VAL A 90 -0.62 -3.24 1.17
N VAL A 91 -1.28 -3.09 0.02
CA VAL A 91 -0.72 -3.40 -1.30
C VAL A 91 -0.56 -2.11 -2.10
N PHE A 92 0.40 -2.09 -3.02
CA PHE A 92 0.65 -0.93 -3.87
C PHE A 92 0.29 -1.26 -5.31
N CYS A 93 -0.50 -0.40 -5.92
CA CYS A 93 -0.90 -0.56 -7.30
C CYS A 93 0.28 -0.27 -8.24
N GLN A 94 0.32 -1.01 -9.36
CA GLN A 94 1.41 -0.89 -10.33
C GLN A 94 1.47 0.52 -10.96
N ARG A 95 0.33 1.23 -11.00
CA ARG A 95 0.16 2.59 -11.54
C ARG A 95 -0.74 3.43 -10.64
N ALA A 96 -0.73 4.73 -10.91
CA ALA A 96 -1.64 5.71 -10.34
C ALA A 96 -3.10 5.22 -10.35
N ILE A 97 -3.78 5.33 -9.20
CA ILE A 97 -5.15 4.81 -9.01
C ILE A 97 -6.24 5.87 -9.04
N ASP A 98 -5.89 7.17 -9.01
CA ASP A 98 -6.83 8.27 -8.78
C ASP A 98 -8.08 8.18 -9.67
N ASP A 99 -7.88 8.04 -10.99
CA ASP A 99 -8.98 8.02 -11.95
C ASP A 99 -9.68 6.64 -11.99
N ALA A 100 -8.94 5.56 -11.75
CA ALA A 100 -9.45 4.19 -11.80
C ALA A 100 -10.42 3.87 -10.65
N GLN A 101 -10.35 4.62 -9.54
CA GLN A 101 -11.26 4.48 -8.41
C GLN A 101 -12.73 4.75 -8.77
N SER A 102 -12.98 5.49 -9.87
CA SER A 102 -14.33 5.69 -10.41
C SER A 102 -14.95 4.42 -11.03
N GLY A 103 -14.15 3.37 -11.25
CA GLY A 103 -14.57 2.13 -11.89
C GLY A 103 -14.58 2.19 -13.43
N HIS A 104 -14.04 3.25 -14.02
CA HIS A 104 -13.92 3.39 -15.47
C HIS A 104 -12.55 2.95 -15.98
N ASN A 105 -12.50 2.60 -17.27
CA ASN A 105 -11.23 2.36 -17.95
C ASN A 105 -10.48 3.69 -18.11
N VAL A 106 -9.25 3.74 -17.63
CA VAL A 106 -8.41 4.94 -17.65
C VAL A 106 -7.05 4.61 -18.26
N PHE A 107 -6.39 5.61 -18.83
CA PHE A 107 -4.99 5.52 -19.21
C PHE A 107 -4.14 6.11 -18.07
N PRO A 108 -3.64 5.28 -17.14
CA PRO A 108 -2.81 5.83 -16.07
C PRO A 108 -1.50 6.29 -16.71
N GLY A 109 -1.15 7.57 -16.56
CA GLY A 109 0.14 8.09 -17.01
C GLY A 109 1.33 7.37 -16.37
N THR A 110 2.56 7.67 -16.79
CA THR A 110 3.78 7.01 -16.29
C THR A 110 4.41 7.71 -15.07
N SER A 111 3.80 8.78 -14.57
CA SER A 111 4.36 9.61 -13.50
C SER A 111 4.53 8.87 -12.17
N ARG A 112 3.67 7.88 -11.89
CA ARG A 112 3.77 7.04 -10.69
C ARG A 112 3.64 5.56 -11.05
N MET A 113 4.65 4.78 -10.68
CA MET A 113 4.71 3.33 -10.81
C MET A 113 5.16 2.72 -9.48
N PHE A 114 4.40 1.75 -8.96
CA PHE A 114 4.67 1.10 -7.66
C PHE A 114 4.93 2.11 -6.53
N SER A 115 4.22 3.23 -6.54
CA SER A 115 4.41 4.32 -5.58
C SER A 115 3.75 3.98 -4.25
N ILE A 116 4.36 4.44 -3.16
CA ILE A 116 3.78 4.34 -1.83
C ILE A 116 2.45 5.10 -1.69
N GLN A 117 2.22 6.09 -2.56
CA GLN A 117 0.98 6.88 -2.59
C GLN A 117 -0.20 6.11 -3.18
N ASP A 118 0.06 5.10 -4.01
CA ASP A 118 -0.96 4.31 -4.68
C ASP A 118 -1.25 3.03 -3.86
N ALA A 119 -1.34 3.20 -2.54
CA ALA A 119 -1.58 2.17 -1.54
C ALA A 119 -3.08 1.83 -1.42
N VAL A 120 -3.39 0.57 -1.11
CA VAL A 120 -4.74 0.10 -0.78
C VAL A 120 -4.67 -0.87 0.40
N ILE A 121 -5.52 -0.67 1.40
CA ILE A 121 -5.65 -1.60 2.52
C ILE A 121 -6.54 -2.76 2.10
N VAL A 122 -6.00 -3.98 2.18
CA VAL A 122 -6.70 -5.20 1.74
C VAL A 122 -7.28 -6.01 2.89
N GLY A 123 -6.87 -5.74 4.13
CA GLY A 123 -7.44 -6.37 5.32
C GLY A 123 -6.62 -6.11 6.59
N VAL A 124 -7.20 -6.54 7.71
CA VAL A 124 -6.57 -6.55 9.04
C VAL A 124 -5.82 -7.86 9.27
N LEU A 125 -4.66 -7.78 9.93
CA LEU A 125 -3.86 -8.94 10.33
C LEU A 125 -4.18 -9.37 11.76
N ASN A 126 -4.38 -8.42 12.66
CA ASN A 126 -4.69 -8.64 14.08
C ASN A 126 -5.42 -7.46 14.71
#